data_AF-A0A925U6G6-F1
#
_entry.id   AF-A0A925U6G6-F1
#
_cell.length_a   1.000
_cell.length_b   1.000
_cell.length_c   1.000
_cell.angle_alpha   90.00
_cell.angle_beta   90.00
_cell.angle_gamma   90.00
#
_symmetry.space_group_name_H-M   'P 1'
#
loop_
_entity.id
_entity.type
_entity.pdbx_description
1 polymer ?
#
loop_
_entity_poly.entity_id
_entity_poly.type
_entity_poly.pdbx_seq_one_letter_code
_entity_poly.pdbx_strand_id
1 'polypeptide(L)'
;MSPEVSREIDPLFMARTVEMLNKLRTDIQALIDSGDLDISLLATNNIIRYNTFHENLQSIELFRYLVIVNYGRPEEYFKKKVNRIYNEINCLQRQPIITTISNSNDYYWALPSYDIIAVPAGEERNLLNLPDLFHEMGHLIYNQYEIYLKGSIEETIAKFYEEEYQRIIYEQRAAKLIEFYRDKHASWHTSWIMEFVCDLIATYLVGPAFAWTNLKLTTLSSAKSKIYLDSKSHPSDEARMRAIFTMLKKMGHGSELIHLEESWKEFLEVTKNPVPSNYQFIFPPEIIEQLVDSVFEGCYLIGLKVYNEQKELFENPISKILNDSWDYMFSNPKSYESWEKAKIKEIEDSL
;
A
#
# COMPACT_ATOMS: atom_id res chain seq x y z
N MET A 1 6.94 -36.28 -4.19
CA MET A 1 5.50 -36.20 -4.55
C MET A 1 5.25 -34.76 -4.96
N SER A 2 4.67 -34.52 -6.13
CA SER A 2 4.29 -33.15 -6.51
C SER A 2 3.20 -32.68 -5.53
N PRO A 3 3.29 -31.45 -4.98
CA PRO A 3 2.26 -30.92 -4.10
C PRO A 3 0.91 -30.89 -4.85
N GLU A 4 -0.15 -31.28 -4.17
CA GLU A 4 -1.52 -31.15 -4.70
C GLU A 4 -1.87 -29.66 -4.73
N VAL A 5 -2.08 -29.11 -5.93
CA VAL A 5 -2.44 -27.69 -6.10
C VAL A 5 -3.92 -27.52 -5.74
N SER A 6 -4.24 -26.54 -4.89
CA SER A 6 -5.62 -26.24 -4.53
C SER A 6 -6.45 -25.91 -5.78
N ARG A 7 -7.68 -26.42 -5.84
CA ARG A 7 -8.62 -26.13 -6.94
C ARG A 7 -9.19 -24.72 -6.87
N GLU A 8 -9.01 -24.06 -5.73
CA GLU A 8 -9.52 -22.71 -5.49
C GLU A 8 -8.61 -21.61 -6.01
N ILE A 9 -7.37 -21.93 -6.41
CA ILE A 9 -6.51 -20.92 -7.01
C ILE A 9 -7.06 -20.44 -8.35
N ASP A 10 -6.87 -19.14 -8.64
CA ASP A 10 -7.34 -18.54 -9.89
C ASP A 10 -6.70 -19.22 -11.12
N PRO A 11 -7.49 -19.85 -12.02
CA PRO A 11 -6.98 -20.53 -13.20
C PRO A 11 -6.18 -19.60 -14.13
N LEU A 12 -6.55 -18.33 -14.24
CA LEU A 12 -5.82 -17.35 -15.04
C LEU A 12 -4.48 -17.01 -14.40
N PHE A 13 -4.40 -16.97 -13.07
CA PHE A 13 -3.13 -16.79 -12.37
C PHE A 13 -2.19 -17.98 -12.66
N MET A 14 -2.69 -19.22 -12.60
CA MET A 14 -1.91 -20.39 -12.98
C MET A 14 -1.49 -20.37 -14.46
N ALA A 15 -2.41 -20.07 -15.38
CA ALA A 15 -2.14 -20.05 -16.81
C ALA A 15 -1.04 -19.03 -17.16
N ARG A 16 -1.11 -17.82 -16.58
CA ARG A 16 -0.05 -16.80 -16.74
C ARG A 16 1.29 -17.27 -16.20
N THR A 17 1.33 -17.98 -15.07
CA THR A 17 2.58 -18.56 -14.54
C THR A 17 3.22 -19.54 -15.52
N VAL A 18 2.41 -20.42 -16.12
CA VAL A 18 2.88 -21.39 -17.13
C VAL A 18 3.36 -20.66 -18.39
N GLU A 19 2.65 -19.63 -18.83
CA GLU A 19 3.05 -18.78 -19.95
C GLU A 19 4.41 -18.12 -19.71
N MET A 20 4.62 -17.52 -18.54
CA MET A 20 5.88 -16.89 -18.16
C MET A 20 7.05 -17.88 -18.15
N LEU A 21 6.85 -19.08 -17.58
CA LEU A 21 7.86 -20.15 -17.58
C LEU A 21 8.19 -20.63 -18.99
N ASN A 22 7.17 -20.81 -19.85
CA ASN A 22 7.38 -21.23 -21.23
C ASN A 22 8.09 -20.16 -22.05
N LYS A 23 7.76 -18.89 -21.84
CA LYS A 23 8.45 -17.76 -22.47
C LYS A 23 9.92 -17.74 -22.06
N LEU A 24 10.21 -17.79 -20.75
CA LEU A 24 11.59 -17.81 -20.25
C LEU A 24 12.38 -19.01 -20.80
N ARG A 25 11.78 -20.20 -20.84
CA ARG A 25 12.39 -21.39 -21.47
C ARG A 25 12.70 -21.15 -22.94
N THR A 26 11.79 -20.54 -23.68
CA THR A 26 11.96 -20.24 -25.11
C THR A 26 13.09 -19.24 -25.32
N ASP A 27 13.16 -18.19 -24.50
CA ASP A 27 14.21 -17.17 -24.58
C ASP A 27 15.60 -17.75 -24.26
N ILE A 28 15.68 -18.64 -23.26
CA ILE A 28 16.92 -19.38 -22.92
C ILE A 28 17.32 -20.29 -24.08
N GLN A 29 16.38 -21.06 -24.64
CA GLN A 29 16.67 -21.97 -25.74
C GLN A 29 17.13 -21.21 -26.99
N ALA A 30 16.50 -20.06 -27.30
CA ALA A 30 16.91 -19.21 -28.41
C ALA A 30 18.35 -18.67 -28.25
N LEU A 31 18.77 -18.35 -27.02
CA LEU A 31 20.16 -17.95 -26.74
C LEU A 31 21.14 -19.10 -26.92
N ILE A 32 20.75 -20.32 -26.53
CA ILE A 32 21.57 -21.52 -26.72
C ILE A 32 21.71 -21.84 -28.21
N ASP A 33 20.61 -21.78 -28.96
CA ASP A 33 20.55 -22.15 -30.38
C ASP A 33 21.20 -21.09 -31.29
N SER A 34 21.36 -19.85 -30.85
CA SER A 34 21.98 -18.80 -31.66
C SER A 34 23.48 -18.99 -31.87
N GLY A 35 24.13 -19.81 -31.04
CA GLY A 35 25.60 -19.95 -31.03
C GLY A 35 26.33 -18.74 -30.41
N ASP A 36 25.59 -17.73 -29.92
CA ASP A 36 26.18 -16.53 -29.27
C ASP A 36 27.04 -16.90 -28.06
N LEU A 37 26.74 -18.02 -27.40
CA LEU A 37 27.46 -18.51 -26.23
C LEU A 37 28.91 -18.91 -26.54
N ASP A 38 29.20 -19.32 -27.78
CA ASP A 38 30.55 -19.73 -28.21
C ASP A 38 31.42 -18.55 -28.66
N ILE A 39 30.83 -17.35 -28.82
CA ILE A 39 31.53 -16.15 -29.30
C ILE A 39 32.14 -15.42 -28.10
N SER A 40 33.46 -15.54 -27.91
CA SER A 40 34.17 -14.91 -26.78
C SER A 40 33.96 -13.38 -26.66
N LEU A 41 33.74 -12.68 -27.78
CA LEU A 41 33.47 -11.23 -27.78
C LEU A 41 32.10 -10.88 -27.16
N LEU A 42 31.16 -11.83 -27.10
CA LEU A 42 29.82 -11.66 -26.52
C LEU A 42 29.73 -12.09 -25.05
N ALA A 43 30.82 -12.56 -24.44
CA ALA A 43 30.81 -13.11 -23.07
C ALA A 43 30.15 -12.17 -22.05
N THR A 44 30.45 -10.86 -22.08
CA THR A 44 29.83 -9.87 -21.19
C THR A 44 28.32 -9.78 -21.40
N ASN A 45 27.85 -9.76 -22.65
CA ASN A 45 26.42 -9.72 -22.98
C ASN A 45 25.72 -11.00 -22.53
N ASN A 46 26.37 -12.16 -22.67
CA ASN A 46 25.84 -13.44 -22.24
C ASN A 46 25.69 -13.52 -20.70
N ILE A 47 26.65 -12.97 -19.94
CA ILE A 47 26.54 -12.85 -18.48
C ILE A 47 25.36 -11.96 -18.09
N ILE A 48 25.19 -10.81 -18.75
CA ILE A 48 24.05 -9.91 -18.50
C ILE A 48 22.73 -10.65 -18.78
N ARG A 49 22.61 -11.34 -19.92
CA ARG A 49 21.42 -12.13 -20.26
C ARG A 49 21.16 -13.25 -19.25
N TYR A 50 22.20 -13.97 -18.82
CA TYR A 50 22.08 -15.00 -17.79
C TYR A 50 21.52 -14.43 -16.49
N ASN A 51 22.05 -13.29 -16.01
CA ASN A 51 21.56 -12.64 -14.80
C ASN A 51 20.09 -12.24 -14.95
N THR A 52 19.70 -11.65 -16.08
CA THR A 52 18.30 -11.32 -16.37
C THR A 52 17.40 -12.56 -16.36
N PHE A 53 17.82 -13.67 -16.98
CA PHE A 53 17.05 -14.92 -16.96
C PHE A 53 16.94 -15.53 -15.55
N HIS A 54 18.02 -15.46 -14.78
CA HIS A 54 18.04 -15.93 -13.40
C HIS A 54 17.08 -15.11 -12.52
N GLU A 55 17.14 -13.78 -12.60
CA GLU A 55 16.24 -12.86 -11.89
C GLU A 55 14.77 -13.09 -12.27
N ASN A 56 14.49 -13.32 -13.57
CA ASN A 56 13.15 -13.66 -14.04
C ASN A 56 12.67 -15.00 -13.47
N LEU A 57 13.53 -16.03 -13.46
CA LEU A 57 13.18 -17.33 -12.88
C LEU A 57 12.89 -17.21 -11.39
N GLN A 58 13.76 -16.51 -10.64
CA GLN A 58 13.58 -16.28 -9.21
C GLN A 58 12.28 -15.51 -8.93
N SER A 59 11.96 -14.50 -9.73
CA SER A 59 10.71 -13.75 -9.58
C SER A 59 9.48 -14.62 -9.81
N ILE A 60 9.48 -15.47 -10.84
CA ILE A 60 8.39 -16.42 -11.09
C ILE A 60 8.29 -17.44 -9.95
N GLU A 61 9.42 -17.96 -9.49
CA GLU A 61 9.48 -18.94 -8.40
C GLU A 61 8.90 -18.36 -7.11
N LEU A 62 9.40 -17.20 -6.68
CA LEU A 62 9.04 -16.56 -5.42
C LEU A 62 7.61 -16.03 -5.42
N PHE A 63 7.20 -15.32 -6.46
CA PHE A 63 5.93 -14.60 -6.47
C PHE A 63 4.78 -15.36 -7.12
N ARG A 64 5.05 -16.40 -7.92
CA ARG A 64 3.97 -17.17 -8.56
C ARG A 64 3.95 -18.62 -8.13
N TYR A 65 5.05 -19.34 -8.31
CA TYR A 65 5.10 -20.77 -8.03
C TYR A 65 4.89 -21.06 -6.53
N LEU A 66 5.60 -20.38 -5.63
CA LEU A 66 5.43 -20.57 -4.19
C LEU A 66 4.01 -20.25 -3.72
N VAL A 67 3.40 -19.19 -4.27
CA VAL A 67 2.00 -18.85 -4.02
C VAL A 67 1.07 -19.98 -4.46
N ILE A 68 1.30 -20.59 -5.63
CA ILE A 68 0.49 -21.70 -6.14
C ILE A 68 0.61 -22.95 -5.26
N VAL A 69 1.82 -23.35 -4.90
CA VAL A 69 2.03 -24.63 -4.19
C VAL A 69 1.69 -24.59 -2.71
N ASN A 70 1.62 -23.40 -2.11
CA ASN A 70 1.19 -23.22 -0.73
C ASN A 70 -0.20 -22.58 -0.61
N TYR A 71 -0.94 -22.42 -1.72
CA TYR A 71 -2.28 -21.87 -1.69
C TYR A 71 -3.20 -22.78 -0.86
N GLY A 72 -3.71 -22.28 0.26
CA GLY A 72 -4.52 -23.07 1.17
C GLY A 72 -5.65 -22.28 1.82
N ARG A 73 -6.06 -22.74 3.01
CA ARG A 73 -7.21 -22.19 3.72
C ARG A 73 -7.10 -20.68 4.01
N PRO A 74 -5.95 -20.12 4.44
CA PRO A 74 -5.84 -18.68 4.64
C PRO A 74 -6.05 -17.88 3.34
N GLU A 75 -5.47 -18.33 2.22
CA GLU A 75 -5.63 -17.68 0.92
C GLU A 75 -7.08 -17.78 0.41
N GLU A 76 -7.75 -18.92 0.61
CA GLU A 76 -9.16 -19.10 0.30
C GLU A 76 -10.06 -18.15 1.11
N TYR A 77 -9.78 -17.99 2.41
CA TYR A 77 -10.46 -17.03 3.26
C TYR A 77 -10.30 -15.60 2.73
N PHE A 78 -9.06 -15.20 2.42
CA PHE A 78 -8.81 -13.86 1.91
C PHE A 78 -9.40 -13.66 0.52
N LYS A 79 -9.38 -14.65 -0.38
CA LYS A 79 -10.05 -14.58 -1.69
C LYS A 79 -11.52 -14.23 -1.53
N LYS A 80 -12.25 -14.94 -0.67
CA LYS A 80 -13.66 -14.65 -0.42
C LYS A 80 -13.87 -13.27 0.20
N LYS A 81 -13.04 -12.92 1.20
CA LYS A 81 -13.12 -11.61 1.87
C LYS A 81 -12.85 -10.46 0.90
N VAL A 82 -11.81 -10.55 0.10
CA VAL A 82 -11.47 -9.54 -0.92
C VAL A 82 -12.57 -9.45 -1.97
N ASN A 83 -13.17 -10.57 -2.38
CA ASN A 83 -14.33 -10.54 -3.25
C ASN A 83 -15.49 -9.73 -2.65
N ARG A 84 -15.80 -9.97 -1.38
CA ARG A 84 -16.79 -9.20 -0.66
C ARG A 84 -16.42 -7.71 -0.57
N ILE A 85 -15.18 -7.38 -0.20
CA ILE A 85 -14.68 -5.99 -0.16
C ILE A 85 -14.84 -5.32 -1.53
N TYR A 86 -14.41 -5.97 -2.62
CA TYR A 86 -14.48 -5.40 -3.97
C TYR A 86 -15.92 -5.07 -4.38
N ASN A 87 -16.88 -5.93 -4.03
CA ASN A 87 -18.30 -5.65 -4.26
C ASN A 87 -18.80 -4.47 -3.41
N GLU A 88 -18.40 -4.42 -2.13
CA GLU A 88 -18.79 -3.36 -1.20
C GLU A 88 -18.26 -1.99 -1.64
N ILE A 89 -16.99 -1.92 -2.07
CA ILE A 89 -16.35 -0.67 -2.52
C ILE A 89 -16.61 -0.33 -4.00
N ASN A 90 -17.31 -1.20 -4.74
CA ASN A 90 -17.51 -1.09 -6.18
C ASN A 90 -16.21 -1.05 -7.00
N CYS A 91 -15.22 -1.85 -6.63
CA CYS A 91 -13.98 -1.97 -7.39
C CYS A 91 -14.16 -2.95 -8.55
N LEU A 92 -14.13 -2.43 -9.77
CA LEU A 92 -14.29 -3.21 -11.01
C LEU A 92 -12.99 -3.88 -11.47
N GLN A 93 -11.90 -3.71 -10.73
CA GLN A 93 -10.63 -4.32 -11.06
C GLN A 93 -10.64 -5.83 -10.81
N ARG A 94 -9.69 -6.52 -11.43
CA ARG A 94 -9.43 -7.91 -11.09
C ARG A 94 -8.94 -7.98 -9.65
N GLN A 95 -9.53 -8.89 -8.88
CA GLN A 95 -9.11 -9.14 -7.50
C GLN A 95 -7.67 -9.70 -7.47
N PRO A 96 -6.81 -9.18 -6.61
CA PRO A 96 -5.47 -9.72 -6.43
C PRO A 96 -5.53 -11.11 -5.77
N ILE A 97 -4.48 -11.89 -5.98
CA ILE A 97 -4.20 -13.04 -5.13
C ILE A 97 -3.63 -12.52 -3.81
N ILE A 98 -4.29 -12.88 -2.71
CA ILE A 98 -3.73 -12.68 -1.38
C ILE A 98 -2.90 -13.91 -1.02
N THR A 99 -1.68 -13.71 -0.53
CA THR A 99 -0.80 -14.78 -0.05
C THR A 99 -0.40 -14.51 1.40
N THR A 100 -0.38 -15.56 2.25
CA THR A 100 0.18 -15.47 3.61
C THR A 100 1.66 -15.84 3.69
N ILE A 101 2.25 -16.21 2.55
CA ILE A 101 3.67 -16.50 2.40
C ILE A 101 4.40 -15.17 2.27
N SER A 102 4.65 -14.52 3.40
CA SER A 102 5.56 -13.38 3.39
C SER A 102 7.01 -13.89 3.46
N ASN A 103 7.76 -13.61 2.40
CA ASN A 103 9.21 -13.78 2.31
C ASN A 103 9.96 -12.48 2.58
N SER A 104 9.25 -11.42 2.98
CA SER A 104 9.83 -10.11 3.30
C SER A 104 9.81 -9.85 4.81
N ASN A 105 10.64 -8.91 5.24
CA ASN A 105 10.54 -8.32 6.58
C ASN A 105 9.41 -7.28 6.67
N ASP A 106 8.75 -7.02 5.54
CA ASP A 106 7.69 -6.02 5.44
C ASP A 106 6.40 -6.62 5.98
N TYR A 107 5.63 -5.77 6.67
CA TYR A 107 4.41 -6.17 7.33
C TYR A 107 3.38 -6.60 6.26
N TYR A 108 2.81 -5.65 5.53
CA TYR A 108 2.01 -5.90 4.33
C TYR A 108 2.80 -5.39 3.12
N TRP A 109 2.56 -5.97 1.94
CA TRP A 109 3.09 -5.44 0.68
C TRP A 109 2.29 -5.90 -0.53
N ALA A 110 2.19 -5.04 -1.53
CA ALA A 110 1.60 -5.32 -2.82
C ALA A 110 2.68 -5.43 -3.90
N LEU A 111 2.43 -6.33 -4.87
CA LEU A 111 3.19 -6.40 -6.10
C LEU A 111 2.22 -6.32 -7.28
N PRO A 112 1.82 -5.09 -7.68
CA PRO A 112 0.79 -4.88 -8.69
C PRO A 112 1.09 -5.55 -10.04
N SER A 113 2.37 -5.65 -10.42
CA SER A 113 2.79 -6.32 -11.66
C SER A 113 2.47 -7.82 -11.71
N TYR A 114 2.19 -8.44 -10.55
CA TYR A 114 1.81 -9.84 -10.43
C TYR A 114 0.35 -10.04 -9.99
N ASP A 115 -0.40 -8.96 -9.74
CA ASP A 115 -1.73 -8.98 -9.12
C ASP A 115 -1.71 -9.64 -7.73
N ILE A 116 -0.70 -9.33 -6.88
CA ILE A 116 -0.52 -9.98 -5.56
C ILE A 116 -0.52 -8.94 -4.44
N ILE A 117 -1.13 -9.32 -3.32
CA ILE A 117 -0.87 -8.71 -2.02
C ILE A 117 -0.40 -9.82 -1.07
N ALA A 118 0.69 -9.60 -0.37
CA ALA A 118 1.12 -10.47 0.70
C ALA A 118 0.72 -9.89 2.05
N VAL A 119 0.26 -10.78 2.93
CA VAL A 119 -0.06 -10.46 4.32
C VAL A 119 0.71 -11.41 5.25
N PRO A 120 1.04 -11.02 6.49
CA PRO A 120 1.63 -11.90 7.47
C PRO A 120 0.76 -13.12 7.78
N ALA A 121 1.39 -14.24 8.09
CA ALA A 121 0.69 -15.43 8.53
C ALA A 121 -0.09 -15.17 9.82
N GLY A 122 -1.37 -15.56 9.86
CA GLY A 122 -2.24 -15.37 11.02
C GLY A 122 -3.09 -14.10 10.96
N GLU A 123 -2.89 -13.21 9.98
CA GLU A 123 -3.70 -12.00 9.80
C GLU A 123 -5.15 -12.29 9.46
N GLU A 124 -5.49 -13.52 9.04
CA GLU A 124 -6.89 -13.92 8.88
C GLU A 124 -7.68 -13.81 10.20
N ARG A 125 -6.96 -13.69 11.32
CA ARG A 125 -7.47 -13.64 12.69
C ARG A 125 -7.38 -12.27 13.37
N ASN A 126 -6.99 -11.20 12.64
CA ASN A 126 -6.81 -9.87 13.23
C ASN A 126 -7.65 -8.83 12.48
N LEU A 127 -8.57 -8.17 13.17
CA LEU A 127 -9.39 -7.11 12.60
C LEU A 127 -8.74 -5.73 12.70
N LEU A 128 -7.91 -5.46 13.72
CA LEU A 128 -7.28 -4.13 13.89
C LEU A 128 -6.19 -3.82 12.86
N ASN A 129 -5.63 -4.85 12.25
CA ASN A 129 -4.61 -4.72 11.21
C ASN A 129 -5.19 -4.67 9.80
N LEU A 130 -6.36 -5.25 9.62
CA LEU A 130 -6.98 -5.44 8.32
C LEU A 130 -7.26 -4.14 7.53
N PRO A 131 -7.41 -2.94 8.15
CA PRO A 131 -7.43 -1.69 7.37
C PRO A 131 -6.19 -1.48 6.50
N ASP A 132 -5.02 -2.01 6.88
CA ASP A 132 -3.78 -1.90 6.09
C ASP A 132 -3.86 -2.69 4.77
N LEU A 133 -4.72 -3.72 4.69
CA LEU A 133 -5.02 -4.38 3.43
C LEU A 133 -5.58 -3.41 2.38
N PHE A 134 -6.32 -2.39 2.79
CA PHE A 134 -6.86 -1.39 1.88
C PHE A 134 -5.78 -0.44 1.36
N HIS A 135 -4.70 -0.22 2.12
CA HIS A 135 -3.52 0.48 1.62
C HIS A 135 -2.87 -0.33 0.49
N GLU A 136 -2.72 -1.64 0.68
CA GLU A 136 -2.17 -2.51 -0.36
C GLU A 136 -3.07 -2.63 -1.60
N MET A 137 -4.39 -2.66 -1.41
CA MET A 137 -5.34 -2.51 -2.53
C MET A 137 -5.17 -1.17 -3.24
N GLY A 138 -4.83 -0.11 -2.50
CA GLY A 138 -4.47 1.21 -3.01
C GLY A 138 -3.37 1.15 -4.07
N HIS A 139 -2.34 0.32 -3.91
CA HIS A 139 -1.29 0.17 -4.92
C HIS A 139 -1.80 -0.38 -6.25
N LEU A 140 -2.70 -1.37 -6.20
CA LEU A 140 -3.34 -1.95 -7.39
C LEU A 140 -4.29 -0.93 -8.05
N ILE A 141 -5.07 -0.22 -7.24
CA ILE A 141 -5.99 0.82 -7.69
C ILE A 141 -5.22 1.94 -8.38
N TYR A 142 -4.15 2.42 -7.74
CA TYR A 142 -3.26 3.45 -8.25
C TYR A 142 -2.62 3.05 -9.58
N ASN A 143 -2.07 1.85 -9.69
CA ASN A 143 -1.40 1.40 -10.92
C ASN A 143 -2.32 1.43 -12.16
N GLN A 144 -3.63 1.27 -11.98
CA GLN A 144 -4.60 1.32 -13.08
C GLN A 144 -5.19 2.72 -13.31
N TYR A 145 -5.35 3.52 -12.26
CA TYR A 145 -6.09 4.78 -12.29
C TYR A 145 -5.26 6.01 -11.91
N GLU A 146 -3.94 5.90 -11.99
CA GLU A 146 -2.96 6.93 -11.60
C GLU A 146 -3.34 8.34 -12.07
N ILE A 147 -3.73 8.49 -13.33
CA ILE A 147 -4.10 9.78 -13.94
C ILE A 147 -5.26 10.45 -13.18
N TYR A 148 -6.29 9.68 -12.80
CA TYR A 148 -7.45 10.22 -12.08
C TYR A 148 -7.12 10.54 -10.62
N LEU A 149 -6.24 9.77 -10.00
CA LEU A 149 -5.92 9.88 -8.58
C LEU A 149 -4.88 10.97 -8.30
N LYS A 150 -3.92 11.18 -9.21
CA LYS A 150 -2.93 12.25 -9.11
C LYS A 150 -3.51 13.61 -9.47
N GLY A 151 -4.41 13.65 -10.45
CA GLY A 151 -4.82 14.92 -11.06
C GLY A 151 -3.60 15.70 -11.55
N SER A 152 -3.51 16.99 -11.19
CA SER A 152 -2.41 17.88 -11.56
C SER A 152 -1.33 18.03 -10.47
N ILE A 153 -1.29 17.14 -9.46
CA ILE A 153 -0.43 17.33 -8.28
C ILE A 153 1.07 17.38 -8.62
N GLU A 154 1.51 16.65 -9.65
CA GLU A 154 2.91 16.63 -10.08
C GLU A 154 3.37 18.01 -10.56
N GLU A 155 2.50 18.75 -11.25
CA GLU A 155 2.79 20.11 -11.71
C GLU A 155 2.91 21.07 -10.52
N THR A 156 2.05 20.93 -9.50
CA THR A 156 2.13 21.71 -8.26
C THR A 156 3.43 21.43 -7.53
N ILE A 157 3.79 20.15 -7.35
CA ILE A 157 5.03 19.75 -6.67
C ILE A 157 6.24 20.32 -7.42
N ALA A 158 6.28 20.16 -8.74
CA ALA A 158 7.38 20.67 -9.57
C ALA A 158 7.51 22.20 -9.44
N LYS A 159 6.39 22.92 -9.48
CA LYS A 159 6.37 24.37 -9.29
C LYS A 159 6.87 24.77 -7.91
N PHE A 160 6.39 24.13 -6.85
CA PHE A 160 6.81 24.42 -5.48
C PHE A 160 8.33 24.25 -5.29
N TYR A 161 8.90 23.15 -5.78
CA TYR A 161 10.33 22.88 -5.64
C TYR A 161 11.20 23.78 -6.52
N GLU A 162 10.71 24.20 -7.69
CA GLU A 162 11.39 25.23 -8.49
C GLU A 162 11.40 26.58 -7.76
N GLU A 163 10.27 26.98 -7.14
CA GLU A 163 10.21 28.19 -6.34
C GLU A 163 11.16 28.14 -5.14
N GLU A 164 11.24 27.02 -4.42
CA GLU A 164 12.21 26.83 -3.32
C GLU A 164 13.67 26.90 -3.81
N TYR A 165 13.96 26.39 -5.00
CA TYR A 165 15.28 26.52 -5.63
C TYR A 165 15.64 27.99 -5.88
N GLN A 166 14.72 28.76 -6.50
CA GLN A 166 14.93 30.19 -6.76
C GLN A 166 15.10 30.98 -5.45
N ARG A 167 14.33 30.64 -4.41
CA ARG A 167 14.46 31.27 -3.08
C ARG A 167 15.83 31.03 -2.46
N ILE A 168 16.42 29.84 -2.59
CA ILE A 168 17.78 29.58 -2.09
C ILE A 168 18.78 30.54 -2.72
N ILE A 169 18.70 30.75 -4.03
CA ILE A 169 19.62 31.64 -4.75
C ILE A 169 19.40 33.09 -4.33
N TYR A 170 18.16 33.56 -4.35
CA TYR A 170 17.81 34.96 -4.07
C TYR A 170 18.10 35.34 -2.61
N GLU A 171 17.73 34.47 -1.67
CA GLU A 171 17.93 34.68 -0.23
C GLU A 171 19.36 34.29 0.24
N GLN A 172 20.24 33.85 -0.68
CA GLN A 172 21.62 33.43 -0.38
C GLN A 172 21.70 32.36 0.72
N ARG A 173 20.76 31.40 0.71
CA ARG A 173 20.74 30.27 1.63
C ARG A 173 21.88 29.28 1.29
N ALA A 174 22.16 28.35 2.20
CA ALA A 174 23.24 27.38 2.02
C ALA A 174 23.06 26.53 0.75
N ALA A 175 24.07 26.51 -0.12
CA ALA A 175 24.03 25.83 -1.43
C ALA A 175 23.66 24.34 -1.36
N LYS A 176 24.02 23.64 -0.26
CA LYS A 176 23.64 22.24 -0.03
C LYS A 176 22.13 21.98 -0.02
N LEU A 177 21.32 23.03 0.21
CA LEU A 177 19.86 22.91 0.18
C LEU A 177 19.33 22.65 -1.24
N ILE A 178 20.08 23.00 -2.28
CA ILE A 178 19.71 22.73 -3.67
C ILE A 178 19.64 21.21 -3.91
N GLU A 179 20.70 20.49 -3.53
CA GLU A 179 20.76 19.03 -3.66
C GLU A 179 19.70 18.37 -2.77
N PHE A 180 19.58 18.84 -1.52
CA PHE A 180 18.54 18.38 -0.60
C PHE A 180 17.14 18.47 -1.21
N TYR A 181 16.71 19.62 -1.72
CA TYR A 181 15.37 19.76 -2.29
C TYR A 181 15.21 19.01 -3.60
N ARG A 182 16.26 18.87 -4.41
CA ARG A 182 16.23 18.04 -5.62
C ARG A 182 15.98 16.57 -5.27
N ASP A 183 16.61 16.06 -4.22
CA ASP A 183 16.41 14.68 -3.75
C ASP A 183 14.98 14.47 -3.24
N LYS A 184 14.41 15.46 -2.52
CA LYS A 184 13.02 15.41 -2.04
C LYS A 184 12.02 15.48 -3.20
N HIS A 185 12.25 16.37 -4.16
CA HIS A 185 11.44 16.45 -5.38
C HIS A 185 11.47 15.13 -6.16
N ALA A 186 12.65 14.52 -6.30
CA ALA A 186 12.77 13.20 -6.94
C ALA A 186 11.97 12.13 -6.19
N SER A 187 12.05 12.10 -4.86
CA SER A 187 11.33 11.12 -4.03
C SER A 187 9.81 11.27 -4.13
N TRP A 188 9.31 12.52 -4.20
CA TRP A 188 7.91 12.81 -4.52
C TRP A 188 7.48 12.14 -5.82
N HIS A 189 8.23 12.35 -6.90
CA HIS A 189 7.88 11.83 -8.22
C HIS A 189 8.02 10.31 -8.32
N THR A 190 9.00 9.69 -7.65
CA THR A 190 9.25 8.26 -7.80
C THR A 190 8.35 7.37 -6.97
N SER A 191 7.98 7.79 -5.75
CA SER A 191 7.22 6.90 -4.86
C SER A 191 6.30 7.60 -3.87
N TRP A 192 6.62 8.79 -3.34
CA TRP A 192 5.81 9.32 -2.25
C TRP A 192 4.39 9.68 -2.66
N ILE A 193 4.16 10.16 -3.90
CA ILE A 193 2.80 10.39 -4.38
C ILE A 193 1.99 9.09 -4.29
N MET A 194 2.54 7.97 -4.75
CA MET A 194 1.87 6.66 -4.69
C MET A 194 1.54 6.28 -3.25
N GLU A 195 2.51 6.37 -2.33
CA GLU A 195 2.30 6.03 -0.91
C GLU A 195 1.18 6.87 -0.28
N PHE A 196 1.22 8.19 -0.49
CA PHE A 196 0.15 9.07 -0.02
C PHE A 196 -1.20 8.71 -0.64
N VAL A 197 -1.24 8.46 -1.96
CA VAL A 197 -2.49 8.06 -2.62
C VAL A 197 -3.04 6.76 -2.02
N CYS A 198 -2.19 5.79 -1.71
CA CYS A 198 -2.62 4.52 -1.10
C CYS A 198 -3.20 4.73 0.30
N ASP A 199 -2.56 5.55 1.14
CA ASP A 199 -3.11 5.95 2.45
C ASP A 199 -4.47 6.65 2.33
N LEU A 200 -4.58 7.55 1.35
CA LEU A 200 -5.78 8.34 1.12
C LEU A 200 -6.92 7.48 0.57
N ILE A 201 -6.64 6.51 -0.31
CA ILE A 201 -7.61 5.49 -0.76
C ILE A 201 -8.07 4.65 0.42
N ALA A 202 -7.14 4.14 1.24
CA ALA A 202 -7.50 3.35 2.42
C ALA A 202 -8.38 4.15 3.39
N THR A 203 -8.05 5.41 3.63
CA THR A 203 -8.86 6.33 4.44
C THR A 203 -10.23 6.56 3.81
N TYR A 204 -10.31 6.79 2.50
CA TYR A 204 -11.56 6.99 1.77
C TYR A 204 -12.51 5.78 1.88
N LEU A 205 -11.95 4.57 1.77
CA LEU A 205 -12.70 3.32 1.76
C LEU A 205 -13.07 2.82 3.16
N VAL A 206 -12.22 3.05 4.16
CA VAL A 206 -12.33 2.46 5.49
C VAL A 206 -12.66 3.49 6.58
N GLY A 207 -12.47 4.78 6.33
CA GLY A 207 -12.72 5.83 7.31
C GLY A 207 -11.75 5.78 8.51
N PRO A 208 -12.20 6.16 9.72
CA PRO A 208 -11.35 6.33 10.90
C PRO A 208 -10.51 5.10 11.29
N ALA A 209 -11.00 3.88 11.04
CA ALA A 209 -10.26 2.66 11.35
C ALA A 209 -8.86 2.61 10.70
N PHE A 210 -8.68 3.16 9.49
CA PHE A 210 -7.36 3.19 8.86
C PHE A 210 -6.39 4.10 9.63
N ALA A 211 -6.86 5.26 10.12
CA ALA A 211 -6.03 6.18 10.90
C ALA A 211 -5.55 5.53 12.22
N TRP A 212 -6.43 4.80 12.91
CA TRP A 212 -6.05 4.04 14.10
C TRP A 212 -5.04 2.94 13.81
N THR A 213 -5.22 2.21 12.69
CA THR A 213 -4.26 1.20 12.24
C THR A 213 -2.91 1.82 11.91
N ASN A 214 -2.88 2.95 11.18
CA ASN A 214 -1.64 3.66 10.87
C ASN A 214 -0.93 4.16 12.14
N LEU A 215 -1.67 4.67 13.13
CA LEU A 215 -1.12 5.07 14.43
C LEU A 215 -0.51 3.88 15.19
N LYS A 216 -1.23 2.74 15.23
CA LYS A 216 -0.72 1.50 15.83
C LYS A 216 0.57 1.05 15.16
N LEU A 217 0.60 1.00 13.83
CA LEU A 217 1.79 0.59 13.08
C LEU A 217 2.97 1.52 13.34
N THR A 218 2.75 2.83 13.27
CA THR A 218 3.76 3.86 13.60
C THR A 218 4.31 3.70 15.01
N THR A 219 3.45 3.35 15.97
CA THR A 219 3.84 3.10 17.36
C THR A 219 4.77 1.88 17.48
N LEU A 220 4.55 0.85 16.66
CA LEU A 220 5.35 -0.38 16.67
C LEU A 220 6.66 -0.25 15.88
N SER A 221 6.69 0.51 14.79
CA SER A 221 7.81 0.60 13.85
C SER A 221 8.75 1.78 14.11
N SER A 222 8.19 2.97 14.33
CA SER A 222 8.90 4.25 14.21
C SER A 222 8.98 5.06 15.50
N ALA A 223 8.21 4.70 16.53
CA ALA A 223 8.06 5.46 17.78
C ALA A 223 9.37 5.92 18.42
N LYS A 224 10.45 5.16 18.29
CA LYS A 224 11.72 5.46 18.97
C LYS A 224 12.44 6.70 18.44
N SER A 225 12.45 6.93 17.13
CA SER A 225 13.24 8.02 16.52
C SER A 225 12.96 8.33 15.04
N LYS A 226 11.94 7.72 14.43
CA LYS A 226 11.75 7.72 12.97
C LYS A 226 10.49 8.41 12.47
N ILE A 227 9.65 8.95 13.35
CA ILE A 227 8.34 9.50 12.96
C ILE A 227 8.44 10.60 11.88
N TYR A 228 9.47 11.44 11.95
CA TYR A 228 9.71 12.53 11.00
C TYR A 228 10.75 12.18 9.92
N LEU A 229 11.28 10.95 9.93
CA LEU A 229 12.27 10.53 8.96
C LEU A 229 11.57 9.99 7.71
N ASP A 230 11.91 10.56 6.57
CA ASP A 230 11.54 10.02 5.28
C ASP A 230 12.63 9.09 4.74
N SER A 231 12.31 8.38 3.66
CA SER A 231 13.24 7.55 2.90
C SER A 231 13.00 7.73 1.40
N LYS A 232 13.85 7.13 0.56
CA LYS A 232 13.65 7.17 -0.89
C LYS A 232 12.33 6.53 -1.33
N SER A 233 11.85 5.54 -0.60
CA SER A 233 10.62 4.81 -0.94
C SER A 233 9.39 5.38 -0.24
N HIS A 234 9.51 5.88 0.99
CA HIS A 234 8.36 6.28 1.78
C HIS A 234 8.48 7.71 2.33
N PRO A 235 7.38 8.50 2.34
CA PRO A 235 7.30 9.73 3.11
C PRO A 235 7.35 9.42 4.61
N SER A 236 7.55 10.45 5.44
CA SER A 236 7.56 10.29 6.89
C SER A 236 6.17 9.94 7.44
N ASP A 237 6.13 9.14 8.52
CA ASP A 237 4.87 8.73 9.17
C ASP A 237 4.03 9.92 9.62
N GLU A 238 4.66 11.01 10.09
CA GLU A 238 3.91 12.22 10.45
C GLU A 238 3.22 12.86 9.25
N ALA A 239 3.89 12.93 8.10
CA ALA A 239 3.28 13.54 6.92
C ALA A 239 2.11 12.68 6.41
N ARG A 240 2.28 11.35 6.44
CA ARG A 240 1.22 10.36 6.14
C ARG A 240 0.01 10.55 7.04
N MET A 241 0.22 10.61 8.36
CA MET A 241 -0.85 10.82 9.34
C MET A 241 -1.59 12.14 9.10
N ARG A 242 -0.85 13.22 8.78
CA ARG A 242 -1.45 14.52 8.44
C ARG A 242 -2.33 14.45 7.18
N ALA A 243 -1.91 13.72 6.15
CA ALA A 243 -2.73 13.51 4.96
C ALA A 243 -4.01 12.71 5.27
N ILE A 244 -3.90 11.66 6.10
CA ILE A 244 -5.03 10.85 6.58
C ILE A 244 -6.04 11.73 7.33
N PHE A 245 -5.58 12.58 8.25
CA PHE A 245 -6.45 13.51 9.00
C PHE A 245 -7.17 14.51 8.08
N THR A 246 -6.47 15.06 7.09
CA THR A 246 -7.07 15.95 6.09
C THR A 246 -8.16 15.24 5.30
N MET A 247 -7.95 13.98 4.90
CA MET A 247 -8.96 13.16 4.21
C MET A 247 -10.17 12.85 5.11
N LEU A 248 -9.96 12.44 6.37
CA LEU A 248 -11.05 12.20 7.32
C LEU A 248 -11.92 13.45 7.53
N LYS A 249 -11.28 14.62 7.66
CA LYS A 249 -11.98 15.90 7.75
C LYS A 249 -12.82 16.17 6.50
N LYS A 250 -12.26 15.94 5.31
CA LYS A 250 -12.96 16.10 4.03
C LYS A 250 -14.16 15.16 3.89
N MET A 251 -14.05 13.94 4.43
CA MET A 251 -15.13 12.94 4.46
C MET A 251 -16.22 13.21 5.52
N GLY A 252 -16.02 14.21 6.39
CA GLY A 252 -16.99 14.58 7.43
C GLY A 252 -16.86 13.82 8.76
N HIS A 253 -15.75 13.11 9.01
CA HIS A 253 -15.50 12.38 10.27
C HIS A 253 -14.93 13.26 11.39
N GLY A 254 -15.50 14.47 11.55
CA GLY A 254 -14.96 15.47 12.48
C GLY A 254 -14.98 15.03 13.95
N SER A 255 -15.98 14.26 14.38
CA SER A 255 -16.08 13.75 15.76
C SER A 255 -14.99 12.74 16.09
N GLU A 256 -14.78 11.76 15.20
CA GLU A 256 -13.79 10.70 15.36
C GLU A 256 -12.37 11.28 15.25
N LEU A 257 -12.19 12.30 14.39
CA LEU A 257 -10.92 12.97 14.20
C LEU A 257 -10.39 13.65 15.47
N ILE A 258 -11.26 14.21 16.33
CA ILE A 258 -10.84 14.85 17.59
C ILE A 258 -10.04 13.87 18.45
N HIS A 259 -10.56 12.66 18.66
CA HIS A 259 -9.90 11.65 19.48
C HIS A 259 -8.61 11.10 18.84
N LEU A 260 -8.60 10.99 17.51
CA LEU A 260 -7.40 10.62 16.75
C LEU A 260 -6.30 11.67 16.86
N GLU A 261 -6.63 12.96 16.69
CA GLU A 261 -5.69 14.07 16.81
C GLU A 261 -5.13 14.20 18.23
N GLU A 262 -5.98 14.03 19.26
CA GLU A 262 -5.56 14.00 20.66
C GLU A 262 -4.58 12.85 20.92
N SER A 263 -4.90 11.64 20.47
CA SER A 263 -4.04 10.46 20.66
C SER A 263 -2.72 10.58 19.90
N TRP A 264 -2.75 11.12 18.67
CA TRP A 264 -1.56 11.39 17.88
C TRP A 264 -0.67 12.43 18.54
N LYS A 265 -1.25 13.51 19.06
CA LYS A 265 -0.53 14.55 19.78
C LYS A 265 0.14 13.99 21.04
N GLU A 266 -0.59 13.22 21.85
CA GLU A 266 -0.03 12.56 23.04
C GLU A 266 1.14 11.64 22.66
N PHE A 267 0.98 10.84 21.60
CA PHE A 267 2.03 9.97 21.09
C PHE A 267 3.29 10.75 20.68
N LEU A 268 3.15 11.88 19.98
CA LEU A 268 4.27 12.75 19.63
C LEU A 268 4.96 13.36 20.87
N GLU A 269 4.18 13.79 21.86
CA GLU A 269 4.68 14.39 23.10
C GLU A 269 5.45 13.39 23.97
N VAL A 270 5.00 12.13 24.02
CA VAL A 270 5.64 11.05 24.77
C VAL A 270 6.93 10.60 24.10
N THR A 271 6.92 10.45 22.78
CA THR A 271 8.08 9.90 22.05
C THR A 271 9.18 10.94 21.80
N LYS A 272 8.83 12.23 21.71
CA LYS A 272 9.79 13.36 21.57
C LYS A 272 10.75 13.18 20.38
N ASN A 273 10.24 12.68 19.28
CA ASN A 273 11.01 12.50 18.05
C ASN A 273 11.53 13.87 17.54
N PRO A 274 12.80 13.98 17.13
CA PRO A 274 13.35 15.23 16.61
C PRO A 274 12.73 15.57 15.25
N VAL A 275 12.30 16.81 15.07
CA VAL A 275 11.83 17.33 13.79
C VAL A 275 13.04 17.80 12.97
N PRO A 276 13.29 17.24 11.77
CA PRO A 276 14.39 17.68 10.91
C PRO A 276 14.28 19.17 10.54
N SER A 277 15.43 19.82 10.36
CA SER A 277 15.45 21.18 9.79
C SER A 277 14.83 21.17 8.39
N ASN A 278 14.04 22.19 8.07
CA ASN A 278 13.33 22.35 6.79
C ASN A 278 12.20 21.32 6.53
N TYR A 279 11.79 20.53 7.52
CA TYR A 279 10.75 19.50 7.35
C TYR A 279 9.44 20.04 6.75
N GLN A 280 9.01 21.23 7.17
CA GLN A 280 7.82 21.90 6.63
C GLN A 280 7.89 22.19 5.12
N PHE A 281 9.09 22.24 4.54
CA PHE A 281 9.31 22.44 3.10
C PHE A 281 9.47 21.12 2.34
N ILE A 282 9.54 19.98 3.03
CA ILE A 282 9.52 18.65 2.39
C ILE A 282 8.06 18.26 2.09
N PHE A 283 7.17 18.52 3.06
CA PHE A 283 5.76 18.13 3.02
C PHE A 283 4.85 19.34 3.32
N PRO A 284 4.85 20.38 2.46
CA PRO A 284 4.06 21.58 2.70
C PRO A 284 2.55 21.26 2.76
N PRO A 285 1.79 21.89 3.68
CA PRO A 285 0.35 21.61 3.85
C PRO A 285 -0.46 21.74 2.56
N GLU A 286 -0.14 22.73 1.72
CA GLU A 286 -0.89 23.04 0.50
C GLU A 286 -0.79 21.90 -0.52
N ILE A 287 0.36 21.23 -0.62
CA ILE A 287 0.54 20.06 -1.50
C ILE A 287 -0.27 18.87 -0.96
N ILE A 288 -0.25 18.65 0.36
CA ILE A 288 -1.03 17.56 0.96
C ILE A 288 -2.53 17.79 0.80
N GLU A 289 -3.02 19.02 1.02
CA GLU A 289 -4.42 19.38 0.81
C GLU A 289 -4.85 19.18 -0.64
N GLN A 290 -4.06 19.65 -1.61
CA GLN A 290 -4.36 19.44 -3.02
C GLN A 290 -4.33 17.96 -3.43
N LEU A 291 -3.42 17.18 -2.86
CA LEU A 291 -3.36 15.74 -3.11
C LEU A 291 -4.59 15.03 -2.53
N VAL A 292 -5.03 15.40 -1.33
CA VAL A 292 -6.27 14.88 -0.72
C VAL A 292 -7.48 15.19 -1.59
N ASP A 293 -7.58 16.42 -2.10
CA ASP A 293 -8.65 16.82 -3.02
C ASP A 293 -8.62 15.97 -4.30
N SER A 294 -7.44 15.83 -4.91
CA SER A 294 -7.26 15.05 -6.14
C SER A 294 -7.64 13.57 -5.95
N VAL A 295 -7.21 12.94 -4.86
CA VAL A 295 -7.53 11.53 -4.59
C VAL A 295 -9.00 11.35 -4.26
N PHE A 296 -9.61 12.24 -3.48
CA PHE A 296 -11.03 12.15 -3.15
C PHE A 296 -11.89 12.23 -4.42
N GLU A 297 -11.61 13.20 -5.29
CA GLU A 297 -12.29 13.35 -6.57
C GLU A 297 -11.99 12.18 -7.51
N GLY A 298 -10.73 11.74 -7.56
CA GLY A 298 -10.29 10.58 -8.35
C GLY A 298 -11.04 9.31 -7.97
N CYS A 299 -11.13 8.99 -6.68
CA CYS A 299 -11.89 7.85 -6.16
C CYS A 299 -13.37 7.90 -6.58
N TYR A 300 -13.99 9.08 -6.47
CA TYR A 300 -15.37 9.28 -6.90
C TYR A 300 -15.54 9.08 -8.42
N LEU A 301 -14.64 9.63 -9.24
CA LEU A 301 -14.68 9.53 -10.70
C LEU A 301 -14.51 8.11 -11.21
N ILE A 302 -13.67 7.29 -10.56
CA ILE A 302 -13.51 5.87 -10.91
C ILE A 302 -14.61 4.99 -10.31
N GLY A 303 -15.56 5.57 -9.57
CA GLY A 303 -16.75 4.90 -9.07
C GLY A 303 -16.54 4.10 -7.79
N LEU A 304 -15.47 4.35 -7.03
CA LEU A 304 -15.31 3.75 -5.71
C LEU A 304 -16.33 4.33 -4.72
N LYS A 305 -16.86 3.48 -3.85
CA LYS A 305 -17.82 3.90 -2.82
C LYS A 305 -17.09 4.35 -1.56
N VAL A 306 -17.33 5.58 -1.15
CA VAL A 306 -16.81 6.12 0.11
C VAL A 306 -17.39 5.36 1.30
N TYR A 307 -16.64 5.29 2.40
CA TYR A 307 -17.05 4.57 3.63
C TYR A 307 -18.52 4.81 4.06
N ASN A 308 -18.98 6.06 4.07
CA ASN A 308 -20.36 6.38 4.47
C ASN A 308 -21.41 5.80 3.50
N GLU A 309 -21.14 5.82 2.18
CA GLU A 309 -22.03 5.22 1.18
C GLU A 309 -22.10 3.69 1.35
N GLN A 310 -20.98 3.04 1.65
CA GLN A 310 -20.97 1.59 1.93
C GLN A 310 -21.89 1.24 3.11
N LYS A 311 -21.92 2.06 4.17
CA LYS A 311 -22.81 1.85 5.33
C LYS A 311 -24.28 2.03 5.02
N GLU A 312 -24.62 2.82 4.02
CA GLU A 312 -26.00 3.02 3.58
C GLU A 312 -26.48 1.87 2.68
N LEU A 313 -25.58 1.34 1.85
CA LEU A 313 -25.90 0.30 0.87
C LEU A 313 -25.84 -1.13 1.42
N PHE A 314 -25.01 -1.35 2.44
CA PHE A 314 -24.79 -2.66 3.02
C PHE A 314 -25.06 -2.62 4.53
N GLU A 315 -25.73 -3.63 5.07
CA GLU A 315 -26.07 -3.69 6.49
C GLU A 315 -24.83 -3.75 7.39
N ASN A 316 -23.82 -4.52 6.98
CA ASN A 316 -22.63 -4.75 7.78
C ASN A 316 -21.36 -4.86 6.91
N PRO A 317 -21.00 -3.84 6.10
CA PRO A 317 -19.83 -3.91 5.22
C PRO A 317 -18.56 -4.14 6.02
N ILE A 318 -17.54 -4.74 5.40
CA ILE A 318 -16.26 -5.03 6.06
C ILE A 318 -15.68 -3.75 6.68
N SER A 319 -15.70 -2.63 5.96
CA SER A 319 -15.25 -1.32 6.45
C SER A 319 -15.92 -0.91 7.77
N LYS A 320 -17.24 -1.14 7.92
CA LYS A 320 -17.96 -0.88 9.18
C LYS A 320 -17.47 -1.80 10.30
N ILE A 321 -17.31 -3.10 10.03
CA ILE A 321 -16.80 -4.05 11.03
C ILE A 321 -15.42 -3.64 11.55
N LEU A 322 -14.57 -3.08 10.69
CA LEU A 322 -13.24 -2.59 11.07
C LEU A 322 -13.31 -1.37 12.00
N ASN A 323 -14.24 -0.43 11.76
CA ASN A 323 -14.47 0.70 12.67
C ASN A 323 -15.07 0.24 14.00
N ASP A 324 -16.09 -0.61 13.96
CA ASP A 324 -16.70 -1.19 15.16
C ASP A 324 -15.66 -1.94 16.01
N SER A 325 -14.67 -2.56 15.37
CA SER A 325 -13.58 -3.28 16.04
C SER A 325 -12.69 -2.33 16.85
N TRP A 326 -12.32 -1.18 16.29
CA TRP A 326 -11.57 -0.17 17.04
C TRP A 326 -12.39 0.41 18.20
N ASP A 327 -13.65 0.75 17.95
CA ASP A 327 -14.56 1.28 18.97
C ASP A 327 -14.75 0.29 20.14
N TYR A 328 -14.91 -1.00 19.81
CA TYR A 328 -15.05 -2.05 20.81
C TYR A 328 -13.75 -2.30 21.58
N MET A 329 -12.59 -2.25 20.92
CA MET A 329 -11.29 -2.39 21.57
C MET A 329 -11.10 -1.30 22.64
N PHE A 330 -11.36 -0.04 22.29
CA PHE A 330 -11.23 1.07 23.23
C PHE A 330 -12.23 0.99 24.39
N SER A 331 -13.47 0.61 24.10
CA SER A 331 -14.53 0.56 25.11
C SER A 331 -14.44 -0.67 26.02
N ASN A 332 -13.96 -1.81 25.48
CA ASN A 332 -14.00 -3.11 26.15
C ASN A 332 -12.74 -3.97 25.89
N PRO A 333 -11.53 -3.48 26.24
CA PRO A 333 -10.27 -4.13 25.86
C PRO A 333 -10.13 -5.56 26.42
N LYS A 334 -10.73 -5.84 27.59
CA LYS A 334 -10.67 -7.17 28.24
C LYS A 334 -11.50 -8.24 27.52
N SER A 335 -12.58 -7.86 26.84
CA SER A 335 -13.44 -8.80 26.10
C SER A 335 -13.22 -8.75 24.59
N TYR A 336 -12.34 -7.85 24.11
CA TYR A 336 -12.06 -7.66 22.69
C TYR A 336 -11.69 -8.96 21.98
N GLU A 337 -10.76 -9.76 22.53
CA GLU A 337 -10.32 -11.01 21.89
C GLU A 337 -11.49 -11.98 21.63
N SER A 338 -12.41 -12.13 22.59
CA SER A 338 -13.58 -13.00 22.42
C SER A 338 -14.56 -12.44 21.39
N TRP A 339 -14.73 -11.11 21.39
CA TRP A 339 -15.59 -10.41 20.42
C TRP A 339 -15.03 -10.49 19.00
N GLU A 340 -13.72 -10.29 18.83
CA GLU A 340 -13.01 -10.36 17.55
C GLU A 340 -13.15 -11.75 16.93
N LYS A 341 -12.91 -12.82 17.71
CA LYS A 341 -13.11 -14.21 17.26
C LYS A 341 -14.54 -14.46 16.79
N ALA A 342 -15.53 -13.94 17.50
CA ALA A 342 -16.93 -14.08 17.11
C ALA A 342 -17.23 -13.33 15.80
N LYS A 343 -16.68 -12.12 15.64
CA LYS A 343 -16.86 -11.31 14.43
C LYS A 343 -16.15 -11.87 13.21
N ILE A 344 -14.95 -12.41 13.37
CA ILE A 344 -14.26 -13.12 12.29
C ILE A 344 -15.08 -14.31 11.82
N LYS A 345 -15.64 -15.09 12.75
CA LYS A 345 -16.51 -16.21 12.39
C LYS A 345 -17.78 -15.76 11.68
N GLU A 346 -18.41 -14.66 12.12
CA GLU A 346 -19.56 -14.07 11.42
C GLU A 346 -19.20 -13.65 10.00
N ILE A 347 -18.00 -13.07 9.78
CA ILE A 347 -17.51 -12.78 8.44
C ILE A 347 -17.37 -14.10 7.67
N GLU A 348 -16.67 -15.10 8.19
CA GLU A 348 -16.50 -16.41 7.54
C GLU A 348 -17.83 -17.05 7.12
N ASP A 349 -18.84 -17.00 7.99
CA ASP A 349 -20.16 -17.58 7.74
C ASP A 349 -20.96 -16.78 6.69
N SER A 350 -20.58 -15.52 6.42
CA SER A 350 -21.17 -14.65 5.39
C SER A 350 -20.50 -14.72 4.01
N LEU A 351 -19.41 -15.49 3.89
CA LEU A 351 -18.52 -15.58 2.72
C LEU A 351 -18.70 -16.86 1.90
#